data_AF-A0A353FD93-F1
#
_entry.id   AF-A0A353FD93-F1
#
_cell.length_a   1.000
_cell.length_b   1.000
_cell.length_c   1.000
_cell.angle_alpha   90.00
_cell.angle_beta   90.00
_cell.angle_gamma   90.00
#
_symmetry.space_group_name_H-M   'P 1'
#
loop_
_entity.id
_entity.type
_entity.pdbx_description
1 polymer ?
#
loop_
_entity_poly.entity_id
_entity_poly.type
_entity_poly.pdbx_seq_one_letter_code
_entity_poly.pdbx_strand_id
1 'polypeptide(L)'
;MIKWCSNNLLILGLASITLGLAPFLPEPHVWGKIKWVAGGAVGMKPMDWFDLVLHGVPWVLFLMGLAGRLFRVDGSRTTKKY
;
A
#
# COMPACT_ATOMS: atom_id res chain seq x y z
N MET A 1 11.04 10.33 -2.36
CA MET A 1 9.99 9.30 -2.28
C MET A 1 9.08 9.47 -1.04
N ILE A 2 9.59 9.36 0.19
CA ILE A 2 8.77 9.40 1.43
C ILE A 2 7.97 10.71 1.58
N LYS A 3 8.57 11.87 1.28
CA LYS A 3 7.89 13.18 1.30
C LYS A 3 6.66 13.22 0.37
N TRP A 4 6.79 12.64 -0.83
CA TRP A 4 5.67 12.56 -1.78
C TRP A 4 4.54 11.67 -1.22
N CYS A 5 4.88 10.50 -0.66
CA CYS A 5 3.88 9.60 -0.07
C CYS A 5 3.15 10.27 1.12
N SER A 6 3.89 11.01 1.95
CA SER A 6 3.36 11.72 3.13
C SER A 6 2.38 12.85 2.77
N ASN A 7 2.57 13.46 1.59
CA ASN A 7 1.68 14.49 1.06
C ASN A 7 0.47 13.93 0.28
N ASN A 8 0.56 12.68 -0.18
CA ASN A 8 -0.45 12.02 -1.00
C ASN A 8 -1.17 10.88 -0.25
N LEU A 9 -1.24 10.95 1.07
CA LEU A 9 -1.85 9.91 1.91
C LEU A 9 -3.29 9.58 1.54
N LEU A 10 -4.08 10.58 1.12
CA LEU A 10 -5.47 10.35 0.72
C LEU A 10 -5.56 9.44 -0.50
N ILE A 11 -4.86 9.77 -1.59
CA ILE A 11 -4.90 8.97 -2.82
C ILE A 11 -4.28 7.58 -2.61
N LEU A 12 -3.22 7.47 -1.81
CA LEU A 12 -2.60 6.19 -1.46
C LEU A 12 -3.51 5.33 -0.57
N GLY A 13 -4.23 5.95 0.37
CA GLY A 13 -5.24 5.29 1.18
C GLY A 13 -6.41 4.79 0.34
N LEU A 14 -6.93 5.64 -0.56
CA LEU A 14 -7.98 5.26 -1.51
C LEU A 14 -7.54 4.12 -2.43
N ALA A 15 -6.33 4.18 -2.98
CA ALA A 15 -5.76 3.09 -3.79
C ALA A 15 -5.60 1.80 -2.98
N SER A 16 -5.24 1.89 -1.69
CA SER A 16 -5.11 0.71 -0.81
C SER A 16 -6.45 0.05 -0.54
N ILE A 17 -7.49 0.83 -0.23
CA ILE A 17 -8.82 0.26 0.04
C ILE A 17 -9.56 -0.17 -1.23
N THR A 18 -9.20 0.35 -2.41
CA THR A 18 -9.84 -0.04 -3.68
C THR A 18 -9.03 -1.12 -4.38
N LEU A 19 -7.93 -0.75 -5.04
CA LEU A 19 -7.06 -1.67 -5.75
C LEU A 19 -6.37 -2.65 -4.78
N GLY A 20 -5.91 -2.19 -3.63
CA GLY A 20 -5.15 -3.05 -2.70
C GLY A 20 -5.98 -4.12 -1.99
N LEU A 21 -7.30 -3.94 -1.86
CA LEU A 21 -8.21 -4.95 -1.29
C LEU A 21 -9.02 -5.70 -2.33
N ALA A 22 -9.02 -5.24 -3.59
CA ALA A 22 -9.73 -5.94 -4.64
C ALA A 22 -9.13 -7.34 -4.87
N PRO A 23 -9.96 -8.28 -5.35
CA PRO A 23 -11.39 -8.37 -5.12
C PRO A 23 -11.69 -8.57 -3.62
N PHE A 24 -12.77 -7.96 -3.12
CA PHE A 24 -13.06 -7.94 -1.68
C PHE A 24 -13.63 -9.25 -1.13
N LEU A 25 -14.22 -10.07 -2.00
CA LEU A 25 -14.91 -11.31 -1.65
C LEU A 25 -14.37 -12.48 -2.47
N PRO A 26 -14.31 -13.70 -1.89
CA PRO A 26 -14.59 -14.02 -0.49
C PRO A 26 -13.53 -13.47 0.48
N GLU A 27 -12.33 -13.18 -0.02
CA GLU A 27 -11.27 -12.47 0.70
C GLU A 27 -10.41 -11.63 -0.25
N PRO A 28 -9.79 -10.53 0.23
CA PRO A 28 -8.85 -9.73 -0.55
C PRO A 28 -7.72 -10.55 -1.16
N HIS A 29 -7.40 -10.33 -2.44
CA HIS A 29 -6.28 -11.03 -3.10
C HIS A 29 -4.98 -10.86 -2.33
N VAL A 30 -4.66 -9.63 -1.89
CA VAL A 30 -3.44 -9.36 -1.11
C VAL A 30 -3.36 -10.25 0.13
N TRP A 31 -4.49 -10.49 0.81
CA TRP A 31 -4.54 -11.31 2.01
C TRP A 31 -4.36 -12.79 1.70
N GLY A 32 -5.04 -13.30 0.68
CA GLY A 32 -4.87 -14.67 0.20
C GLY A 32 -3.42 -14.95 -0.20
N LYS A 33 -2.80 -14.04 -0.97
CA LYS A 33 -1.41 -14.16 -1.39
C LYS A 33 -0.42 -14.08 -0.22
N ILE A 34 -0.63 -13.21 0.77
CA ILE A 34 0.22 -13.16 1.98
C ILE A 34 0.19 -14.49 2.73
N LYS A 35 -0.99 -15.09 2.94
CA LYS A 35 -1.10 -16.42 3.57
C LYS A 35 -0.41 -17.49 2.75
N TRP A 36 -0.54 -17.44 1.42
CA TRP A 36 0.12 -18.38 0.53
C TRP A 36 1.65 -18.28 0.61
N VAL A 37 2.20 -17.06 0.63
CA VAL A 37 3.63 -16.81 0.85
C VAL A 37 4.07 -17.30 2.23
N ALA A 38 3.28 -17.05 3.28
CA ALA A 38 3.56 -17.56 4.63
C ALA A 38 3.57 -19.10 4.69
N GLY A 39 2.80 -19.77 3.83
CA GLY A 39 2.81 -21.22 3.63
C GLY A 39 3.93 -21.73 2.71
N GLY A 40 4.90 -20.90 2.35
CA GLY A 40 6.07 -21.28 1.54
C GLY A 40 5.91 -21.05 0.03
N ALA A 41 4.87 -20.34 -0.41
CA ALA A 41 4.65 -19.98 -1.82
C ALA A 41 4.65 -21.19 -2.80
N VAL A 42 4.33 -22.38 -2.30
CA VAL A 42 4.39 -23.62 -3.08
C VAL A 42 3.42 -23.52 -4.26
N GLY A 43 3.95 -23.66 -5.48
CA GLY A 43 3.18 -23.61 -6.72
C GLY A 43 2.77 -22.22 -7.20
N MET A 44 3.27 -21.13 -6.59
CA MET A 44 3.00 -19.77 -7.09
C MET A 44 3.62 -19.56 -8.48
N LYS A 45 2.80 -19.08 -9.41
CA LYS A 45 3.22 -18.72 -10.76
C LYS A 45 3.66 -17.25 -10.81
N PRO A 46 4.40 -16.82 -11.85
CA PRO A 46 4.78 -15.41 -12.01
C PRO A 46 3.58 -14.44 -11.94
N MET A 47 2.42 -14.86 -12.44
CA MET A 47 1.20 -14.05 -12.39
C MET A 47 0.64 -13.90 -10.96
N ASP A 48 0.84 -14.89 -10.09
CA ASP A 48 0.46 -14.80 -8.67
C ASP A 48 1.37 -13.83 -7.91
N TRP A 49 2.65 -13.80 -8.25
CA TRP A 49 3.61 -12.82 -7.72
C TRP A 49 3.28 -11.41 -8.20
N PHE A 50 2.94 -11.26 -9.49
CA PHE A 50 2.48 -9.99 -10.02
C PHE A 50 1.22 -9.51 -9.29
N ASP A 51 0.23 -10.39 -9.09
CA ASP A 51 -0.99 -10.07 -8.36
C ASP A 51 -0.70 -9.63 -6.91
N LEU A 52 0.18 -10.33 -6.19
CA LEU A 52 0.62 -9.93 -4.85
C LEU A 52 1.27 -8.54 -4.84
N VAL A 53 2.17 -8.26 -5.79
CA VAL A 53 2.86 -6.97 -5.88
C VAL A 53 1.87 -5.87 -6.25
N LEU A 54 1.01 -6.09 -7.24
CA LEU A 54 0.03 -5.11 -7.72
C LEU A 54 -0.90 -4.66 -6.59
N HIS A 55 -1.41 -5.60 -5.81
CA HIS A 55 -2.32 -5.30 -4.70
C HIS A 55 -1.57 -4.84 -3.44
N GLY A 56 -0.32 -5.27 -3.25
CA GLY A 56 0.52 -4.89 -2.10
C GLY A 56 1.18 -3.50 -2.20
N VAL A 57 1.52 -3.03 -3.40
CA VAL A 57 2.22 -1.74 -3.62
C VAL A 57 1.46 -0.55 -3.02
N PRO A 58 0.12 -0.39 -3.21
CA PRO A 58 -0.62 0.70 -2.59
C PRO A 58 -0.45 0.75 -1.06
N TRP A 59 -0.49 -0.41 -0.40
CA TRP A 59 -0.31 -0.53 1.05
C TRP A 59 1.08 -0.11 1.50
N VAL A 60 2.13 -0.57 0.82
CA VAL A 60 3.51 -0.21 1.14
C VAL A 60 3.70 1.30 1.03
N LEU A 61 3.25 1.91 -0.06
CA LEU A 61 3.35 3.36 -0.27
C LEU A 61 2.55 4.15 0.77
N PHE A 62 1.34 3.70 1.10
CA PHE A 62 0.50 4.33 2.12
C PHE A 62 1.16 4.27 3.50
N LEU A 63 1.67 3.12 3.91
CA LEU A 63 2.37 2.93 5.19
C LEU A 63 3.67 3.72 5.25
N MET A 64 4.44 3.79 4.16
CA MET A 64 5.64 4.64 4.07
C MET A 64 5.31 6.12 4.23
N GLY A 65 4.23 6.60 3.60
CA GLY A 65 3.75 7.97 3.77
C GLY A 65 3.26 8.24 5.18
N LEU A 66 2.60 7.26 5.81
CA LEU A 66 2.07 7.39 7.16
C LEU A 66 3.22 7.48 8.16
N ALA A 67 4.21 6.58 8.05
CA ALA A 67 5.44 6.62 8.83
C ALA A 67 6.19 7.95 8.63
N GLY A 68 6.36 8.41 7.39
CA GLY A 68 6.99 9.69 7.10
C GLY A 68 6.31 10.88 7.83
N ARG A 69 4.98 10.86 7.90
CA ARG A 69 4.21 11.88 8.60
C ARG A 69 4.29 11.75 10.13
N LEU A 70 4.31 10.53 10.65
CA LEU A 70 4.47 10.26 12.09
C LEU A 70 5.85 10.66 12.60
N PHE A 71 6.91 10.36 11.84
CA PHE A 71 8.29 10.68 12.18
C PHE A 71 8.72 12.09 11.76
N ARG A 72 7.77 12.96 11.37
CA ARG A 72 8.02 14.34 10.94
C ARG A 72 9.12 14.44 9.89
N VAL A 73 9.12 13.53 8.91
CA VAL A 73 9.97 13.67 7.71
C VAL A 73 9.45 14.90 6.98
N ASP A 74 10.14 16.02 7.18
CA ASP A 74 9.65 17.38 6.94
C ASP A 74 8.83 17.54 5.65
N GLY A 75 7.52 17.62 5.85
CA GLY A 75 6.55 18.11 4.89
C GLY A 75 6.06 19.45 5.40
N SER A 76 6.76 20.51 5.03
CA SER A 76 6.31 21.90 5.19
C SER A 76 4.85 22.01 4.75
N ARG A 77 3.93 21.92 5.70
CA ARG A 77 2.66 22.63 5.62
C ARG A 77 3.05 24.08 5.85
N THR A 78 3.55 24.73 4.80
CA THR A 78 3.39 26.17 4.68
C THR A 78 1.89 26.39 4.65
N THR A 79 1.32 26.59 5.84
CA THR A 79 0.12 27.37 5.99
C THR A 79 0.44 28.67 5.25
N LYS A 80 -0.09 28.84 4.04
CA LYS A 80 -0.19 30.18 3.46
C LYS A 80 -1.08 30.94 4.42
N LYS A 81 -0.44 31.70 5.29
CA LYS A 81 -1.05 32.70 6.15
C LYS A 81 -1.19 33.95 5.29
N TYR A 82 -2.15 33.97 4.37
CA TYR A 82 -2.73 35.17 3.75
C TYR A 82 -4.09 34.79 3.17
#